data_AF-A0A9D9BKW9-F1
#
_entry.id   AF-A0A9D9BKW9-F1
#
_cell.length_a   1.000
_cell.length_b   1.000
_cell.length_c   1.000
_cell.angle_alpha   90.00
_cell.angle_beta   90.00
_cell.angle_gamma   90.00
#
_symmetry.space_group_name_H-M   'P 1'
#
loop_
_entity.id
_entity.type
_entity.pdbx_description
1 polymer ?
#
loop_
_entity_poly.entity_id
_entity_poly.type
_entity_poly.pdbx_seq_one_letter_code
_entity_poly.pdbx_strand_id
1 'polypeptide(L)'
;MTLTRRRTLALLGGGLIVAATAAGGTFLATRTPSRALEPWDRAGGYEDPRLHALSYALLAPNPHNRQPWLIELTGTSGFVLHRDTSRDLPYTDPFNRQIFVGLGCFLELMAVAATMRGKTADIRLFPEGFDGPVAAVELTDGAQPDRLAA
;
A
#
# COMPACT_ATOMS: atom_id res chain seq x y z
N MET A 1 -28.68 -49.56 22.36
CA MET A 1 -29.17 -49.55 20.96
C MET A 1 -27.97 -49.78 20.05
N THR A 2 -27.98 -50.80 19.21
CA THR A 2 -26.92 -51.06 18.22
C THR A 2 -27.20 -50.24 16.95
N LEU A 3 -26.22 -49.46 16.48
CA LEU A 3 -26.34 -48.69 15.23
C LEU A 3 -26.06 -49.59 14.03
N THR A 4 -26.85 -49.45 12.97
CA THR A 4 -26.61 -50.15 11.71
C THR A 4 -25.43 -49.55 10.96
N ARG A 5 -24.67 -50.37 10.21
CA ARG A 5 -23.52 -49.90 9.40
C ARG A 5 -23.85 -48.69 8.52
N ARG A 6 -25.06 -48.68 7.92
CA ARG A 6 -25.54 -47.58 7.08
C ARG A 6 -25.73 -46.28 7.87
N ARG A 7 -26.27 -46.34 9.09
CA ARG A 7 -26.39 -45.17 9.97
C ARG A 7 -25.02 -44.69 10.45
N THR A 8 -24.11 -45.60 10.76
CA THR A 8 -22.73 -45.26 11.13
C THR A 8 -22.02 -44.53 9.99
N LEU A 9 -22.10 -45.04 8.75
CA LEU A 9 -21.50 -44.38 7.58
C LEU A 9 -22.13 -43.02 7.28
N ALA A 10 -23.46 -42.89 7.41
CA ALA A 10 -24.14 -41.61 7.23
C ALA A 10 -23.73 -40.57 8.28
N LEU A 11 -23.58 -40.98 9.55
CA LEU A 11 -23.12 -40.11 10.63
C LEU A 11 -21.65 -39.70 10.44
N LEU A 12 -20.78 -40.62 10.04
CA LEU A 12 -19.37 -40.31 9.77
C LEU A 12 -19.23 -39.37 8.57
N GLY A 13 -19.88 -39.66 7.45
CA GLY A 13 -19.82 -38.82 6.26
C GLY A 13 -20.45 -37.44 6.46
N GLY A 14 -21.63 -37.38 7.07
CA GLY A 14 -22.30 -36.13 7.40
C GLY A 14 -21.51 -35.30 8.42
N GLY A 15 -20.96 -35.94 9.45
CA GLY A 15 -20.11 -35.29 10.44
C GLY A 15 -18.83 -34.72 9.83
N LEU A 16 -18.19 -35.45 8.91
CA LEU A 16 -16.99 -34.98 8.21
C LEU A 16 -17.28 -33.75 7.35
N ILE A 17 -18.40 -33.75 6.61
CA ILE A 17 -18.82 -32.60 5.79
C ILE A 17 -19.09 -31.38 6.67
N VAL A 18 -19.85 -31.53 7.75
CA VAL A 18 -20.15 -30.43 8.68
C VAL A 18 -18.87 -29.89 9.32
N ALA A 19 -17.96 -30.75 9.76
CA ALA A 19 -16.69 -30.32 10.33
C ALA A 19 -15.82 -29.56 9.31
N ALA A 20 -15.73 -30.07 8.08
CA ALA A 20 -14.95 -29.44 7.01
C ALA A 20 -15.53 -28.08 6.59
N THR A 21 -16.85 -27.97 6.43
CA THR A 21 -17.51 -26.71 6.06
C THR A 21 -17.47 -25.69 7.18
N ALA A 22 -17.69 -26.10 8.43
CA ALA A 22 -17.59 -25.21 9.59
C ALA A 22 -16.15 -24.70 9.77
N ALA A 23 -15.15 -25.57 9.64
CA ALA A 23 -13.75 -25.16 9.73
C ALA A 23 -13.36 -24.20 8.60
N GLY A 24 -13.71 -24.52 7.34
CA GLY A 24 -13.43 -23.67 6.19
C GLY A 24 -14.16 -22.33 6.25
N GLY A 25 -15.45 -22.33 6.60
CA GLY A 25 -16.26 -21.12 6.75
C GLY A 25 -15.76 -20.22 7.88
N THR A 26 -15.41 -20.80 9.04
CA THR A 26 -14.82 -20.04 10.16
C THR A 26 -13.46 -19.47 9.78
N PHE A 27 -12.62 -20.24 9.08
CA PHE A 27 -11.33 -19.77 8.60
C PHE A 27 -11.47 -18.56 7.68
N LEU A 28 -12.33 -18.64 6.67
CA LEU A 28 -12.58 -17.53 5.74
C LEU A 28 -13.15 -16.29 6.45
N ALA A 29 -14.08 -16.48 7.38
CA ALA A 29 -14.75 -15.39 8.10
C ALA A 29 -13.86 -14.67 9.12
N THR A 30 -12.82 -15.33 9.64
CA THR A 30 -12.02 -14.78 10.76
C THR A 30 -10.60 -14.36 10.39
N ARG A 31 -10.11 -14.73 9.19
CA ARG A 31 -8.71 -14.49 8.81
C ARG A 31 -8.49 -13.33 7.85
N THR A 32 -9.52 -12.84 7.18
CA THR A 32 -9.37 -11.70 6.27
C THR A 32 -9.14 -10.42 7.09
N PRO A 33 -7.97 -9.76 7.00
CA PRO A 33 -7.64 -8.62 7.85
C PRO A 33 -8.26 -7.34 7.28
N SER A 34 -9.60 -7.24 7.29
CA SER A 34 -10.35 -6.15 6.65
C SER A 34 -9.86 -4.75 7.06
N ARG A 35 -9.58 -4.53 8.36
CA ARG A 35 -9.02 -3.25 8.85
C ARG A 35 -7.64 -2.91 8.27
N ALA A 36 -6.81 -3.90 8.00
CA ALA A 36 -5.50 -3.68 7.39
C ALA A 36 -5.61 -3.41 5.88
N LEU A 37 -6.68 -3.88 5.24
CA LEU A 37 -6.96 -3.69 3.81
C LEU A 37 -7.71 -2.37 3.53
N GLU A 38 -8.48 -1.86 4.49
CA GLU A 38 -9.28 -0.64 4.33
C GLU A 38 -8.53 0.56 3.69
N PRO A 39 -7.25 0.84 4.02
CA PRO A 39 -6.53 1.93 3.35
C PRO A 39 -6.36 1.73 1.84
N TRP A 40 -6.23 0.49 1.37
CA TRP A 40 -6.14 0.15 -0.05
C TRP A 40 -7.47 0.41 -0.77
N ASP A 41 -8.60 0.08 -0.13
CA ASP A 41 -9.93 0.33 -0.67
C ASP A 41 -10.26 1.83 -0.76
N ARG A 42 -9.63 2.64 0.10
CA ARG A 42 -9.85 4.10 0.17
C ARG A 42 -8.92 4.91 -0.73
N ALA A 43 -7.80 4.34 -1.16
CA ALA A 43 -6.87 5.02 -2.06
C ALA A 43 -7.54 5.33 -3.41
N GLY A 44 -7.12 6.41 -4.05
CA GLY A 44 -7.61 6.85 -5.35
C GLY A 44 -8.90 7.68 -5.32
N GLY A 45 -9.55 7.86 -4.17
CA GLY A 45 -10.82 8.59 -4.04
C GLY A 45 -10.76 10.12 -4.23
N TYR A 46 -9.60 10.68 -4.55
CA TYR A 46 -9.42 12.12 -4.73
C TYR A 46 -9.53 12.54 -6.21
N GLU A 47 -10.13 13.70 -6.45
CA GLU A 47 -10.20 14.34 -7.78
C GLU A 47 -8.88 15.03 -8.17
N ASP A 48 -8.17 15.62 -7.21
CA ASP A 48 -6.84 16.17 -7.47
C ASP A 48 -5.89 15.01 -7.80
N PRO A 49 -5.27 14.99 -9.00
CA PRO A 49 -4.41 13.89 -9.42
C PRO A 49 -3.18 13.71 -8.51
N ARG A 50 -2.71 14.78 -7.85
CA ARG A 50 -1.62 14.69 -6.86
C ARG A 50 -2.09 13.91 -5.65
N LEU A 51 -3.24 14.27 -5.09
CA LEU A 51 -3.81 13.58 -3.92
C LEU A 51 -4.22 12.15 -4.25
N HIS A 52 -4.72 11.91 -5.46
CA HIS A 52 -5.02 10.57 -5.97
C HIS A 52 -3.75 9.69 -5.92
N ALA A 53 -2.67 10.14 -6.57
CA ALA A 53 -1.41 9.40 -6.60
C ALA A 53 -0.78 9.24 -5.20
N LEU A 54 -0.77 10.30 -4.41
CA LEU A 54 -0.23 10.30 -3.05
C LEU A 54 -0.99 9.36 -2.11
N SER A 55 -2.31 9.18 -2.29
CA SER A 55 -3.10 8.26 -1.47
C SER A 55 -2.66 6.81 -1.60
N TYR A 56 -2.17 6.40 -2.78
CA TYR A 56 -1.53 5.09 -2.97
C TYR A 56 -0.11 5.08 -2.43
N ALA A 57 0.65 6.16 -2.64
CA ALA A 57 2.03 6.29 -2.16
C ALA A 57 2.14 6.14 -0.63
N LEU A 58 1.15 6.62 0.12
CA LEU A 58 1.06 6.45 1.59
C LEU A 58 1.05 4.98 2.03
N LEU A 59 0.74 4.04 1.13
CA LEU A 59 0.71 2.60 1.42
C LEU A 59 2.05 1.92 1.17
N ALA A 60 3.08 2.66 0.73
CA ALA A 60 4.39 2.13 0.47
C ALA A 60 5.01 1.50 1.73
N PRO A 61 5.56 0.27 1.64
CA PRO A 61 6.24 -0.34 2.77
C PRO A 61 7.49 0.46 3.11
N ASN A 62 7.73 0.64 4.40
CA ASN A 62 8.91 1.35 4.90
C ASN A 62 9.35 0.76 6.26
N PRO A 63 10.60 0.98 6.68
CA PRO A 63 11.17 0.36 7.87
C PRO A 63 10.33 0.64 9.12
N HIS A 64 9.96 -0.42 9.86
CA HIS A 64 9.11 -0.35 11.05
C HIS A 64 7.79 0.43 10.86
N ASN A 65 7.33 0.57 9.61
CA ASN A 65 6.18 1.38 9.25
C ASN A 65 6.22 2.82 9.84
N ARG A 66 7.41 3.41 9.93
CA ARG A 66 7.64 4.78 10.42
C ARG A 66 6.96 5.83 9.55
N GLN A 67 6.81 5.57 8.25
CA GLN A 67 6.18 6.44 7.25
C GLN A 67 6.83 7.85 7.25
N PRO A 68 8.12 7.98 6.93
CA PRO A 68 8.90 9.20 7.14
C PRO A 68 8.76 10.24 6.02
N TRP A 69 7.58 10.34 5.42
CA TRP A 69 7.29 11.24 4.30
C TRP A 69 6.50 12.46 4.76
N LEU A 70 6.88 13.63 4.25
CA LEU A 70 6.15 14.90 4.37
C LEU A 70 5.96 15.46 2.97
N ILE A 71 4.74 15.89 2.65
CA ILE A 71 4.41 16.43 1.35
C ILE A 71 4.06 17.90 1.47
N GLU A 72 4.72 18.72 0.66
CA GLU A 72 4.37 20.10 0.41
C GLU A 72 3.77 20.21 -0.99
N LEU A 73 2.49 20.59 -1.10
CA LEU A 73 1.87 20.81 -2.40
C LEU A 73 2.35 22.14 -2.98
N THR A 74 2.81 22.12 -4.23
CA THR A 74 3.32 23.30 -4.93
C THR A 74 2.51 23.54 -6.20
N GLY A 75 2.00 24.77 -6.37
CA GLY A 75 1.14 25.12 -7.51
C GLY A 75 -0.09 24.20 -7.64
N THR A 76 -0.47 23.90 -8.89
CA THR A 76 -1.65 23.07 -9.21
C THR A 76 -1.31 21.63 -9.63
N SER A 77 -0.05 21.38 -10.01
CA SER A 77 0.40 20.12 -10.61
C SER A 77 1.66 19.56 -9.94
N GLY A 78 2.28 20.31 -9.03
CA GLY A 78 3.51 19.93 -8.36
C GLY A 78 3.34 19.59 -6.88
N PHE A 79 4.36 18.92 -6.35
CA PHE A 79 4.60 18.79 -4.92
C PHE A 79 6.07 18.46 -4.63
N VAL A 80 6.48 18.66 -3.39
CA VAL A 80 7.82 18.36 -2.89
C VAL A 80 7.71 17.31 -1.78
N LEU A 81 8.52 16.25 -1.91
CA LEU A 81 8.68 15.21 -0.91
C LEU A 81 9.85 15.56 0.00
N HIS A 82 9.56 15.69 1.29
CA HIS A 82 10.51 15.89 2.37
C HIS A 82 10.61 14.63 3.22
N ARG A 83 11.77 14.44 3.87
CA ARG A 83 11.98 13.40 4.86
C ARG A 83 11.69 13.94 6.26
N ASP A 84 10.82 13.28 7.01
CA ASP A 84 10.62 13.58 8.42
C ASP A 84 11.75 12.98 9.26
N THR A 85 12.74 13.80 9.61
CA THR A 85 13.90 13.37 10.40
C THR A 85 13.55 12.98 11.83
N SER A 86 12.38 13.37 12.35
CA SER A 86 11.90 12.90 13.67
C SER A 86 11.54 11.41 13.67
N ARG A 87 11.41 10.81 12.49
CA ARG A 87 11.05 9.41 12.30
C ARG A 87 12.24 8.51 11.98
N ASP A 88 13.45 9.06 12.05
CA ASP A 88 14.71 8.35 11.85
C ASP A 88 14.92 7.18 12.81
N LEU A 89 15.80 6.28 12.40
CA LEU A 89 16.11 5.04 13.08
C LEU A 89 17.61 4.99 13.39
N PRO A 90 18.10 5.79 14.36
CA PRO A 90 19.54 5.98 14.58
C PRO A 90 20.28 4.67 14.94
N TYR A 91 19.59 3.68 15.48
CA TYR A 91 20.19 2.41 15.88
C TYR A 91 20.07 1.30 14.82
N THR A 92 18.96 1.23 14.09
CA THR A 92 18.68 0.14 13.13
C THR A 92 18.90 0.55 11.68
N ASP A 93 18.99 1.84 11.39
CA ASP A 93 19.31 2.43 10.09
C ASP A 93 20.15 3.72 10.25
N PRO A 94 21.36 3.65 10.83
CA PRO A 94 22.18 4.82 11.18
C PRO A 94 22.58 5.70 9.98
N PHE A 95 22.55 5.14 8.77
CA PHE A 95 22.83 5.85 7.53
C PHE A 95 21.57 6.18 6.71
N ASN A 96 20.39 5.93 7.28
CA ASN A 96 19.08 6.18 6.67
C ASN A 96 18.86 5.46 5.32
N ARG A 97 19.63 4.40 5.04
CA ARG A 97 19.56 3.67 3.77
C ARG A 97 18.18 3.04 3.59
N GLN A 98 17.64 2.42 4.63
CA GLN A 98 16.34 1.78 4.55
C GLN A 98 15.22 2.83 4.46
N ILE A 99 15.36 3.96 5.15
CA ILE A 99 14.43 5.10 5.02
C ILE A 99 14.40 5.61 3.57
N PHE A 100 15.56 5.85 2.95
CA PHE A 100 15.62 6.30 1.57
C PHE A 100 15.10 5.27 0.57
N VAL A 101 15.31 3.97 0.80
CA VAL A 101 14.65 2.92 0.01
C VAL A 101 13.13 3.03 0.10
N GLY A 102 12.58 3.23 1.31
CA GLY A 102 11.14 3.43 1.50
C GLY A 102 10.60 4.68 0.80
N LEU A 103 11.35 5.79 0.82
CA LEU A 103 11.00 7.01 0.08
C LEU A 103 11.05 6.80 -1.44
N GLY A 104 11.96 5.97 -1.95
CA GLY A 104 11.97 5.55 -3.35
C GLY A 104 10.73 4.73 -3.71
N CYS A 105 10.35 3.76 -2.87
CA CYS A 105 9.12 2.99 -3.05
C CYS A 105 7.88 3.90 -3.04
N PHE A 106 7.86 4.90 -2.16
CA PHE A 106 6.79 5.91 -2.12
C PHE A 106 6.67 6.65 -3.47
N LEU A 107 7.78 7.12 -4.03
CA LEU A 107 7.79 7.83 -5.31
C LEU A 107 7.36 6.93 -6.47
N GLU A 108 7.78 5.66 -6.48
CA GLU A 108 7.39 4.70 -7.51
C GLU A 108 5.89 4.38 -7.46
N LEU A 109 5.34 4.09 -6.27
CA LEU A 109 3.90 3.85 -6.12
C LEU A 109 3.09 5.08 -6.54
N MET A 110 3.56 6.28 -6.18
CA MET A 110 2.96 7.54 -6.63
C MET A 110 2.96 7.64 -8.16
N ALA A 111 4.11 7.39 -8.81
CA ALA A 111 4.26 7.51 -10.25
C ALA A 111 3.34 6.54 -11.00
N VAL A 112 3.28 5.28 -10.56
CA VAL A 112 2.35 4.27 -11.10
C VAL A 112 0.91 4.73 -10.94
N ALA A 113 0.50 5.18 -9.75
CA ALA A 113 -0.86 5.63 -9.49
C ALA A 113 -1.24 6.91 -10.27
N ALA A 114 -0.29 7.81 -10.52
CA ALA A 114 -0.52 9.02 -11.32
C ALA A 114 -0.99 8.68 -12.75
N THR A 115 -0.49 7.57 -13.32
CA THR A 115 -0.88 7.12 -14.66
C THR A 115 -2.37 6.75 -14.77
N MET A 116 -3.02 6.36 -13.67
CA MET A 116 -4.48 6.08 -13.62
C MET A 116 -5.31 7.33 -13.93
N ARG A 117 -4.72 8.51 -13.74
CA ARG A 117 -5.32 9.82 -14.07
C ARG A 117 -4.69 10.45 -15.32
N GLY A 118 -4.01 9.66 -16.14
CA GLY A 118 -3.36 10.12 -17.37
C GLY A 118 -2.19 11.08 -17.12
N LYS A 119 -1.62 11.07 -15.91
CA LYS A 119 -0.50 11.94 -15.52
C LYS A 119 0.84 11.19 -15.54
N THR A 120 1.85 11.82 -16.13
CA THR A 120 3.26 11.41 -16.04
C THR A 120 3.91 12.21 -14.92
N ALA A 121 4.67 11.55 -14.04
CA ALA A 121 5.45 12.21 -13.00
C ALA A 121 6.87 12.54 -13.50
N ASP A 122 7.20 13.82 -13.60
CA ASP A 122 8.58 14.28 -13.71
C ASP A 122 9.17 14.40 -12.31
N ILE A 123 10.09 13.51 -11.96
CA ILE A 123 10.65 13.38 -10.60
C ILE A 123 12.11 13.83 -10.63
N ARG A 124 12.37 14.98 -10.01
CA ARG A 124 13.73 15.48 -9.78
C ARG A 124 14.16 15.14 -8.36
N LEU A 125 15.04 14.15 -8.24
CA LEU A 125 15.62 13.73 -6.96
C LEU A 125 16.64 14.76 -6.43
N PHE A 126 16.61 14.99 -5.12
CA PHE A 126 17.54 15.86 -4.39
C PHE A 126 17.77 17.23 -5.06
N PRO A 127 16.69 17.99 -5.35
CA PRO A 127 16.78 19.24 -6.10
C PRO A 127 17.69 20.30 -5.47
N GLU A 128 17.94 20.19 -4.16
CA GLU A 128 18.76 21.09 -3.36
C GLU A 128 19.90 20.35 -2.62
N GLY A 129 20.22 19.11 -3.04
CA GLY A 129 21.20 18.25 -2.38
C GLY A 129 20.61 17.38 -1.27
N PHE A 130 21.49 16.62 -0.57
CA PHE A 130 21.08 15.56 0.37
C PHE A 130 20.44 16.07 1.68
N ASP A 131 20.74 17.32 2.07
CA ASP A 131 20.15 17.95 3.27
C ASP A 131 18.84 18.68 2.96
N GLY A 132 18.46 18.77 1.68
CA GLY A 132 17.23 19.40 1.21
C GLY A 132 16.10 18.38 1.01
N PRO A 133 15.08 18.74 0.21
CA PRO A 133 13.99 17.84 -0.11
C PRO A 133 14.48 16.59 -0.83
N VAL A 134 13.76 15.48 -0.65
CA VAL A 134 14.08 14.19 -1.27
C VAL A 134 13.78 14.24 -2.77
N ALA A 135 12.64 14.83 -3.15
CA ALA A 135 12.26 14.98 -4.55
C ALA A 135 11.34 16.18 -4.75
N ALA A 136 11.47 16.84 -5.90
CA ALA A 136 10.43 17.70 -6.46
C ALA A 136 9.75 16.95 -7.60
N VAL A 137 8.42 16.92 -7.59
CA VAL A 137 7.60 16.19 -8.56
C VAL A 137 6.66 17.16 -9.27
N GLU A 138 6.60 17.06 -10.59
CA GLU A 138 5.61 17.75 -11.41
C GLU A 138 4.78 16.74 -12.20
N LEU A 139 3.45 16.83 -12.12
CA LEU A 139 2.54 15.98 -12.87
C LEU A 139 2.15 16.63 -14.19
N THR A 140 2.48 15.98 -15.31
CA THR A 140 2.19 16.43 -16.66
C THR A 140 1.18 15.51 -17.35
N ASP A 141 0.41 16.03 -18.29
CA ASP A 141 -0.56 15.22 -19.05
C ASP A 141 0.11 14.26 -20.04
N GLY A 142 -0.60 13.19 -20.41
CA GLY A 142 -0.25 12.33 -21.54
C GLY A 142 0.27 10.94 -21.17
N ALA A 143 0.16 10.51 -19.91
CA ALA A 143 0.49 9.14 -19.54
C ALA A 143 -0.56 8.15 -20.08
N GLN A 144 -0.09 6.99 -20.48
CA GLN A 144 -0.92 5.79 -20.54
C GLN A 144 -0.88 5.10 -19.17
N PRO A 145 -1.98 4.49 -18.70
CA PRO A 145 -1.98 3.71 -17.47
C PRO A 145 -0.85 2.67 -17.49
N ASP A 146 -0.05 2.65 -16.43
CA ASP A 146 0.97 1.64 -16.23
C ASP A 146 0.30 0.26 -16.10
N ARG A 147 1.01 -0.81 -16.50
CA ARG A 147 0.48 -2.18 -16.39
C ARG A 147 0.25 -2.62 -14.95
N LEU A 148 0.95 -2.00 -14.01
CA LEU A 148 0.80 -2.23 -12.56
C LEU A 148 -0.34 -1.40 -11.95
N ALA A 149 -0.93 -0.46 -12.70
CA ALA A 149 -1.98 0.44 -12.23
C ALA A 149 -3.40 -0.16 -12.36
N ALA A 150 -3.52 -1.49 -12.28
CA ALA A 150 -4.74 -2.26 -12.58
C ALA A 150 -5.67 -2.47 -11.37
#